data_AF-A0A5T2JNB4-F1
#
_entry.id   AF-A0A5T2JNB4-F1
#
_cell.length_a   1.000
_cell.length_b   1.000
_cell.length_c   1.000
_cell.angle_alpha   90.00
_cell.angle_beta   90.00
_cell.angle_gamma   90.00
#
_symmetry.space_group_name_H-M   'P 1'
#
loop_
_entity.id
_entity.type
_entity.pdbx_description
1 polymer ?
#
loop_
_entity_poly.entity_id
_entity_poly.type
_entity_poly.pdbx_seq_one_letter_code
_entity_poly.pdbx_strand_id
1 'polypeptide(L)'
;MKYSSLQEYLDDVKRREQHKKRLADKLFHTVRSGSSNEIQTVIKACSDADVDFGIIKYDYLLEYFDSFYNRTSNIPSILIVRLLISYQNKISHKAVLSFYQNIFYKHLLSDEELTELSSLITSHK
;
A
#
# COMPACT_ATOMS: atom_id res chain seq x y z
N MET A 1 -36.12 8.09 6.63
CA MET A 1 -35.40 7.39 5.54
C MET A 1 -34.24 8.28 5.12
N LYS A 2 -33.03 7.73 4.92
CA LYS A 2 -31.81 8.53 4.61
C LYS A 2 -31.79 9.10 3.17
N TYR A 3 -32.61 8.55 2.28
CA TYR A 3 -32.73 8.99 0.88
C TYR A 3 -34.20 9.15 0.52
N SER A 4 -34.48 10.11 -0.36
CA SER A 4 -35.81 10.53 -0.79
C SER A 4 -36.25 9.85 -2.09
N SER A 5 -35.31 9.24 -2.82
CA SER A 5 -35.57 8.48 -4.05
C SER A 5 -34.52 7.40 -4.31
N LEU A 6 -34.84 6.44 -5.17
CA LEU A 6 -33.88 5.44 -5.66
C LEU A 6 -32.70 6.10 -6.40
N GLN A 7 -32.98 7.16 -7.17
CA GLN A 7 -31.95 7.90 -7.90
C GLN A 7 -30.92 8.52 -6.95
N GLU A 8 -31.39 9.13 -5.86
CA GLU A 8 -30.51 9.73 -4.84
C GLU A 8 -29.61 8.68 -4.17
N TYR A 9 -30.15 7.48 -3.90
CA TYR A 9 -29.37 6.36 -3.39
C TYR A 9 -28.29 5.91 -4.39
N LEU A 10 -28.65 5.73 -5.67
CA LEU A 10 -27.71 5.31 -6.71
C LEU A 10 -26.59 6.34 -6.92
N ASP A 11 -26.92 7.62 -6.88
CA ASP A 11 -25.94 8.70 -6.99
C ASP A 11 -24.97 8.73 -5.80
N ASP A 12 -25.45 8.49 -4.57
CA ASP A 12 -24.59 8.39 -3.39
C ASP A 12 -23.66 7.16 -3.46
N VAL A 13 -24.17 6.00 -3.87
CA VAL A 13 -23.35 4.79 -4.09
C VAL A 13 -22.24 5.08 -5.11
N LYS A 14 -22.58 5.67 -6.25
CA LYS A 14 -21.62 6.04 -7.30
C LYS A 14 -20.56 7.01 -6.79
N ARG A 15 -20.94 8.01 -5.99
CA ARG A 15 -20.00 8.97 -5.38
C ARG A 15 -19.03 8.27 -4.42
N ARG A 16 -19.53 7.34 -3.59
CA ARG A 16 -18.69 6.56 -2.67
C ARG A 16 -17.70 5.68 -3.42
N GLU A 17 -18.14 4.97 -4.46
CA GLU A 17 -17.25 4.16 -5.30
C GLU A 17 -16.16 4.99 -5.98
N GLN A 18 -16.52 6.15 -6.54
CA GLN A 18 -15.55 7.09 -7.12
C GLN A 18 -14.57 7.64 -6.08
N HIS A 19 -15.03 7.89 -4.85
CA HIS A 19 -14.16 8.29 -3.76
C HIS A 19 -13.15 7.19 -3.40
N LYS A 20 -13.60 5.93 -3.28
CA LYS A 20 -12.73 4.77 -3.04
C LYS A 20 -11.66 4.62 -4.13
N LYS A 21 -12.04 4.75 -5.40
CA LYS A 21 -11.09 4.71 -6.54
C LYS A 21 -10.03 5.81 -6.44
N ARG A 22 -10.44 7.04 -6.14
CA ARG A 22 -9.50 8.16 -5.94
C ARG A 22 -8.54 7.94 -4.77
N LEU A 23 -9.01 7.33 -3.68
CA LEU A 23 -8.15 6.97 -2.55
C LEU A 23 -7.13 5.88 -2.93
N ALA A 24 -7.56 4.86 -3.69
CA ALA A 24 -6.66 3.81 -4.19
C ALA A 24 -5.57 4.36 -5.13
N ASP A 25 -5.92 5.26 -6.05
CA ASP A 25 -4.95 5.95 -6.91
C ASP A 25 -4.04 6.88 -6.10
N LYS A 26 -4.58 7.59 -5.11
CA LYS A 26 -3.79 8.43 -4.20
C LYS A 26 -2.75 7.58 -3.47
N LEU A 27 -3.15 6.44 -2.91
CA LEU A 27 -2.23 5.54 -2.22
C LEU A 27 -1.12 5.05 -3.14
N PHE A 28 -1.44 4.69 -4.40
CA PHE A 28 -0.45 4.29 -5.40
C PHE A 28 0.64 5.34 -5.59
N HIS A 29 0.26 6.61 -5.73
CA HIS A 29 1.24 7.68 -5.87
C HIS A 29 1.98 7.95 -4.56
N THR A 30 1.29 7.90 -3.41
CA THR A 30 1.90 8.17 -2.10
C THR A 30 2.91 7.11 -1.70
N VAL A 31 2.71 5.81 -2.00
CA VAL A 31 3.72 4.78 -1.69
C VAL A 31 5.00 4.93 -2.52
N ARG A 32 4.93 5.56 -3.70
CA ARG A 32 6.08 5.74 -4.60
C ARG A 32 6.98 6.94 -4.25
N SER A 33 6.45 7.94 -3.55
CA SER A 33 7.18 9.19 -3.33
C SER A 33 6.90 9.89 -2.00
N GLY A 34 5.90 9.43 -1.25
CA GLY A 34 5.51 10.02 0.03
C GLY A 34 6.39 9.55 1.17
N SER A 35 6.38 10.34 2.25
CA SER A 35 6.93 9.96 3.55
C SER A 35 6.07 8.89 4.22
N SER A 36 6.65 8.19 5.21
CA SER A 36 5.92 7.19 6.01
C SER A 36 4.63 7.76 6.64
N ASN A 37 4.66 9.01 7.12
CA ASN A 37 3.48 9.66 7.72
C ASN A 37 2.37 9.92 6.69
N GLU A 38 2.73 10.33 5.48
CA GLU A 38 1.77 10.52 4.39
C GLU A 38 1.15 9.19 3.97
N ILE A 39 1.95 8.14 3.85
CA ILE A 39 1.47 6.79 3.54
C ILE A 39 0.48 6.32 4.61
N GLN A 40 0.83 6.43 5.90
CA GLN A 40 -0.07 6.08 7.01
C GLN A 40 -1.39 6.86 6.96
N THR A 41 -1.32 8.16 6.67
CA THR A 41 -2.51 9.02 6.58
C THR A 41 -3.44 8.57 5.45
N VAL A 42 -2.88 8.22 4.29
CA VAL A 42 -3.68 7.74 3.14
C VAL A 42 -4.24 6.35 3.40
N ILE A 43 -3.46 5.44 3.99
CA ILE A 43 -3.94 4.12 4.40
C ILE A 43 -5.12 4.24 5.37
N LYS A 44 -5.01 5.12 6.37
CA LYS A 44 -6.11 5.41 7.29
C LYS A 44 -7.36 5.90 6.55
N ALA A 45 -7.21 6.85 5.62
CA ALA A 45 -8.33 7.35 4.83
C ALA A 45 -8.96 6.25 3.95
N CYS A 46 -8.17 5.33 3.40
CA CYS A 46 -8.68 4.16 2.70
C CYS A 46 -9.48 3.23 3.62
N SER A 47 -8.99 3.02 4.84
CA SER A 47 -9.67 2.23 5.88
C SER A 47 -11.01 2.85 6.27
N ASP A 48 -11.02 4.16 6.55
CA ASP A 48 -12.22 4.90 6.96
C ASP A 48 -13.29 4.91 5.84
N ALA A 49 -12.88 4.74 4.59
CA ALA A 49 -13.76 4.69 3.42
C ALA A 49 -14.13 3.25 2.99
N ASP A 50 -13.76 2.22 3.75
CA ASP A 50 -13.94 0.80 3.40
C ASP A 50 -13.47 0.48 1.97
N VAL A 51 -12.28 0.95 1.60
CA VAL A 51 -11.67 0.58 0.31
C VAL A 51 -11.40 -0.92 0.34
N ASP A 52 -11.94 -1.67 -0.63
CA ASP A 52 -11.66 -3.10 -0.76
C ASP A 52 -10.33 -3.31 -1.46
N PHE A 53 -9.36 -3.79 -0.69
CA PHE A 53 -8.01 -4.01 -1.17
C PHE A 53 -7.84 -5.32 -1.97
N GLY A 54 -8.83 -6.22 -1.94
CA GLY A 54 -8.83 -7.46 -2.72
C GLY A 54 -9.17 -7.27 -4.19
N ILE A 55 -9.78 -6.13 -4.56
CA ILE A 55 -10.22 -5.81 -5.93
C ILE A 55 -9.20 -4.91 -6.66
N ILE A 56 -8.06 -4.60 -6.04
CA ILE A 56 -7.19 -3.51 -6.52
C ILE A 56 -6.39 -3.87 -7.76
N LYS A 57 -6.32 -2.88 -8.65
CA LYS A 57 -5.46 -2.77 -9.83
C LYS A 57 -3.95 -2.74 -9.54
N TYR A 58 -3.52 -2.30 -8.36
CA TYR A 58 -2.13 -1.96 -8.07
C TYR A 58 -1.51 -2.86 -6.99
N ASP A 59 -0.21 -3.16 -7.16
CA ASP A 59 0.59 -3.87 -6.19
C ASP A 59 1.38 -2.86 -5.34
N TYR A 60 0.76 -2.32 -4.30
CA TYR A 60 1.35 -1.25 -3.50
C TYR A 60 2.68 -1.64 -2.85
N LEU A 61 2.85 -2.91 -2.50
CA LEU A 61 4.09 -3.40 -1.92
C LEU A 61 5.23 -3.35 -2.94
N LEU A 62 4.98 -3.81 -4.17
CA LEU A 62 5.93 -3.67 -5.29
C LEU A 62 6.29 -2.20 -5.52
N GLU A 63 5.28 -1.35 -5.63
CA GLU A 63 5.46 0.08 -5.90
C GLU A 63 6.24 0.79 -4.79
N TYR A 64 6.02 0.40 -3.54
CA TYR A 64 6.78 0.87 -2.40
C TYR A 64 8.26 0.44 -2.50
N PHE A 65 8.54 -0.83 -2.77
CA PHE A 65 9.92 -1.32 -2.89
C PHE A 65 10.66 -0.73 -4.10
N ASP A 66 9.99 -0.56 -5.23
CA ASP A 66 10.54 0.06 -6.43
C ASP A 66 10.91 1.53 -6.22
N SER A 67 10.28 2.22 -5.25
CA SER A 67 10.64 3.60 -4.90
C SER A 67 12.08 3.74 -4.38
N PHE A 68 12.70 2.64 -3.93
CA PHE A 68 14.08 2.57 -3.45
C PHE A 68 15.06 2.04 -4.51
N TYR A 69 14.63 1.95 -5.78
CA TYR A 69 15.51 1.57 -6.89
C TYR A 69 16.71 2.51 -7.03
N ASN A 70 16.48 3.82 -6.98
CA ASN A 70 17.54 4.81 -6.85
C ASN A 70 17.82 5.06 -5.37
N ARG A 71 19.06 5.44 -5.00
CA ARG A 71 19.37 5.91 -3.63
C ARG A 71 18.58 7.19 -3.38
N THR A 72 17.36 7.04 -2.89
CA THR A 72 16.55 8.11 -2.32
C THR A 72 17.07 8.39 -0.91
N SER A 73 16.92 9.62 -0.44
CA SER A 73 17.25 10.01 0.95
C SER A 73 16.34 9.35 1.99
N ASN A 74 15.35 8.57 1.55
CA ASN A 74 14.39 7.90 2.41
C ASN A 74 14.85 6.47 2.69
N ILE A 75 14.76 6.10 3.96
CA ILE A 75 15.00 4.74 4.44
C ILE A 75 13.64 4.02 4.43
N PRO A 76 13.58 2.75 3.96
CA PRO A 76 12.36 1.95 4.05
C PRO A 76 11.87 1.86 5.50
N SER A 77 10.57 1.69 5.70
CA SER A 77 9.98 1.57 7.03
C SER A 77 9.26 0.23 7.18
N ILE A 78 9.70 -0.61 8.11
CA ILE A 78 9.04 -1.88 8.43
C ILE A 78 7.56 -1.69 8.74
N LEU A 79 7.22 -0.62 9.48
CA LEU A 79 5.83 -0.33 9.83
C LEU A 79 4.96 -0.14 8.58
N ILE A 80 5.49 0.54 7.56
CA ILE A 80 4.78 0.70 6.28
C ILE A 80 4.65 -0.63 5.56
N VAL A 81 5.70 -1.46 5.52
CA VAL A 81 5.63 -2.78 4.91
C VAL A 81 4.56 -3.65 5.58
N ARG A 82 4.55 -3.71 6.91
CA ARG A 82 3.54 -4.46 7.68
C ARG A 82 2.12 -3.98 7.41
N LEU A 83 1.92 -2.66 7.36
CA LEU A 83 0.62 -2.08 6.98
C LEU A 83 0.23 -2.54 5.56
N LEU A 84 1.09 -2.33 4.56
CA LEU A 84 0.79 -2.71 3.18
C LEU A 84 0.48 -4.21 3.04
N ILE A 85 1.21 -5.09 3.75
CA ILE A 85 0.92 -6.53 3.79
C ILE A 85 -0.48 -6.79 4.37
N SER A 86 -0.80 -6.19 5.52
CA SER A 86 -2.11 -6.36 6.17
C SER A 86 -3.29 -5.88 5.31
N TYR A 87 -3.06 -4.91 4.44
CA TYR A 87 -4.09 -4.38 3.53
C TYR A 87 -4.19 -5.20 2.25
N GLN A 88 -3.07 -5.57 1.63
CA GLN A 88 -3.08 -6.21 0.30
C GLN A 88 -3.36 -7.72 0.36
N ASN A 89 -3.19 -8.36 1.52
CA ASN A 89 -3.40 -9.80 1.80
C ASN A 89 -2.59 -10.79 0.95
N LYS A 90 -2.04 -10.39 -0.20
CA LYS A 90 -1.21 -11.19 -1.09
C LYS A 90 0.02 -10.43 -1.48
N ILE A 91 1.17 -11.08 -1.35
CA ILE A 91 2.45 -10.55 -1.79
C ILE A 91 2.78 -11.15 -3.15
N SER A 92 2.92 -10.32 -4.18
CA SER A 92 3.26 -10.82 -5.51
C SER A 92 4.74 -11.25 -5.57
N HIS A 93 5.05 -12.20 -6.45
CA HIS A 93 6.43 -12.58 -6.72
C HIS A 93 7.31 -11.39 -7.15
N LYS A 94 6.72 -10.41 -7.86
CA LYS A 94 7.42 -9.20 -8.28
C LYS A 94 7.79 -8.33 -7.08
N ALA A 95 6.88 -8.17 -6.13
CA ALA A 95 7.16 -7.44 -4.89
C ALA A 95 8.31 -8.11 -4.10
N VAL A 96 8.33 -9.45 -4.02
CA VAL A 96 9.43 -10.19 -3.39
C VAL A 96 10.78 -9.90 -4.08
N LEU A 97 10.83 -9.97 -5.41
CA LEU A 97 12.05 -9.66 -6.15
C LEU A 97 12.51 -8.22 -5.94
N SER A 98 11.57 -7.26 -5.99
CA SER A 98 11.87 -5.85 -5.77
C SER A 98 12.41 -5.59 -4.36
N PHE A 99 11.86 -6.23 -3.32
CA PHE A 99 12.42 -6.17 -1.97
C PHE A 99 13.89 -6.59 -1.95
N TYR A 100 14.22 -7.76 -2.52
CA TYR A 100 15.60 -8.24 -2.49
C TYR A 100 16.55 -7.31 -3.26
N GLN A 101 16.14 -6.86 -4.45
CA GLN A 101 16.97 -6.02 -5.33
C GLN A 101 17.15 -4.60 -4.79
N ASN A 102 16.07 -4.00 -4.26
CA ASN A 102 16.04 -2.58 -3.95
C ASN A 102 16.28 -2.26 -2.48
N ILE A 103 16.11 -3.23 -1.58
CA ILE A 103 16.25 -3.02 -0.13
C ILE A 103 17.30 -3.97 0.45
N PHE A 104 17.11 -5.28 0.30
CA PHE A 104 17.92 -6.29 1.00
C PHE A 104 19.39 -6.23 0.61
N TYR A 105 19.72 -6.43 -0.67
CA TYR A 105 21.11 -6.45 -1.13
C TYR A 105 21.79 -5.07 -1.09
N LYS A 106 21.01 -4.00 -0.94
CA LYS A 106 21.53 -2.64 -0.77
C LYS A 106 21.79 -2.29 0.70
N HIS A 107 21.45 -3.18 1.64
CA HIS A 107 21.56 -2.95 3.09
C HIS A 107 20.96 -1.61 3.53
N LEU A 108 19.75 -1.30 3.05
CA LEU A 108 19.06 -0.06 3.42
C LEU A 108 18.48 -0.08 4.84
N LEU A 109 18.47 -1.24 5.49
CA LEU A 109 17.98 -1.48 6.85
C LEU A 109 19.03 -2.27 7.63
N SER A 110 18.88 -2.34 8.95
CA SER A 110 19.73 -3.20 9.77
C SER A 110 19.51 -4.69 9.46
N ASP A 111 20.48 -5.55 9.79
CA ASP A 111 20.39 -6.99 9.50
C ASP A 111 19.22 -7.67 10.24
N GLU A 112 18.89 -7.19 11.44
CA GLU A 112 17.73 -7.63 12.22
C GLU A 112 16.42 -7.32 11.46
N GLU A 113 16.29 -6.08 10.98
CA GLU A 113 15.15 -5.60 10.21
C GLU A 113 15.02 -6.32 8.85
N LEU A 114 16.13 -6.55 8.15
CA LEU A 114 16.15 -7.29 6.90
C LEU A 114 15.72 -8.75 7.09
N THR A 115 16.18 -9.39 8.18
CA THR A 115 15.80 -10.76 8.53
C THR A 115 14.31 -10.84 8.83
N GLU A 116 13.79 -9.91 9.62
CA GLU A 116 12.37 -9.82 9.93
C GLU A 116 11.51 -9.64 8.67
N LEU A 117 11.87 -8.68 7.81
CA LEU A 117 11.13 -8.43 6.57
C LEU A 117 11.19 -9.61 5.60
N SER A 118 12.35 -10.25 5.47
CA SER A 118 12.49 -11.46 4.65
C SER A 118 11.58 -12.57 5.17
N SER A 119 11.52 -12.78 6.49
CA SER A 119 10.62 -13.75 7.11
C SER A 119 9.15 -13.39 6.88
N LEU A 120 8.77 -12.13 7.04
CA LEU A 120 7.40 -11.67 6.80
C LEU A 120 6.99 -11.91 5.35
N ILE A 121 7.82 -11.48 4.39
CA ILE A 121 7.55 -11.60 2.96
C ILE A 121 7.47 -13.06 2.51
N THR A 122 8.31 -13.94 3.07
CA THR A 122 8.31 -15.37 2.72
C THR A 122 7.23 -16.18 3.42
N SER A 123 6.80 -15.79 4.63
CA SER A 123 5.70 -16.45 5.35
C SER A 123 4.34 -16.31 4.68
N HIS A 124 4.18 -15.29 3.83
CA HIS A 124 2.95 -14.99 3.09
C HIS A 124 2.91 -15.60 1.67
N LYS A 125 3.78 -16.59 1.38
CA LYS A 125 3.70 -17.45 0.17
C LYS A 125 2.80 -18.66 0.42
#